data_AF-A0A2E5EQU7-F1
#
_entry.id   AF-A0A2E5EQU7-F1
#
_cell.length_a   1.000
_cell.length_b   1.000
_cell.length_c   1.000
_cell.angle_alpha   90.00
_cell.angle_beta   90.00
_cell.angle_gamma   90.00
#
_symmetry.space_group_name_H-M   'P 1'
#
loop_
_entity.id
_entity.type
_entity.pdbx_description
1 polymer ?
#
loop_
_entity_poly.entity_id
_entity_poly.type
_entity_poly.pdbx_seq_one_letter_code
_entity_poly.pdbx_strand_id
1 'polypeptide(L)'
;MVYDGDCGFCRFWIERWRRFIGERLEFKAFKEPAVVESFPEIPEEEFNREVKLVRPDGVVLGGGEAVCYSLGLRFSWIYAFYHLAFVAPVVDGVYAWIASHRIFASKVNRLLFGADPIPPSYRRTSWLFLRGLGVVYFIAFASLWTQVIPLSGENGLEPAAEFMGMVESYAERENLGWRRFLQFPGLGWIGAGDVALGRMCGWGCVFSVLIMAGVLTAPSLIGCWILYLSLATLCRTWLGFQWDNLLLEVGLIAVLLAPWKLRERFGLSSPVPFIPILLLRWLLFRLMFMSGCVKWLSNDGAWRNFTALFWHYETQPLPTPLGWYAHQLPEWIHRASCAGMFAIEVVIPFLIFLPRRLRVLSFWPMAGLMFVILLTGNYTFFNWLTILLCLTVLDDRALQRMWGFVRWKNSDVTRQGTKEPALTGWKPAFGWTHLSISAAVLLLAGVVTTGQMFRMYRFQPPSWMSDLGQFVAPLRSINSYGLFQVMTTTRPEIIVEGSNDGTTWKAYEFNYKAGDLGRRPPMIAPHQPRLDWQMWFAALGDVRANPWFLKLCEKILRGDESATVLLDTNPFPEEPPAYIRARLYSYRFTSMEEARESGNWWKREFVREYLPVVGLSANR
;
A
#
# COMPACT_ATOMS: atom_id res chain seq x y z
N MET A 1 -43.85 -6.08 2.03
CA MET A 1 -43.58 -4.64 2.22
C MET A 1 -44.24 -3.86 1.09
N VAL A 2 -45.13 -2.96 1.47
CA VAL A 2 -45.85 -2.04 0.57
C VAL A 2 -45.17 -0.67 0.62
N TYR A 3 -44.95 -0.07 -0.54
CA TYR A 3 -44.19 1.18 -0.67
C TYR A 3 -44.71 2.10 -1.79
N ASP A 4 -44.28 3.36 -1.74
CA ASP A 4 -44.55 4.36 -2.79
C ASP A 4 -43.76 4.07 -4.08
N GLY A 5 -44.48 3.61 -5.11
CA GLY A 5 -43.94 3.25 -6.42
C GLY A 5 -43.43 4.43 -7.25
N ASP A 6 -43.85 5.67 -6.98
CA ASP A 6 -43.41 6.83 -7.77
C ASP A 6 -42.20 7.53 -7.16
N CYS A 7 -42.03 7.43 -5.84
CA CYS A 7 -40.88 7.98 -5.16
C CYS A 7 -39.55 7.38 -5.68
N GLY A 8 -38.71 8.24 -6.28
CA GLY A 8 -37.41 7.84 -6.79
C GLY A 8 -36.43 7.36 -5.72
N PHE A 9 -36.59 7.79 -4.46
CA PHE A 9 -35.82 7.29 -3.32
C PHE A 9 -36.28 5.88 -2.92
N CYS A 10 -37.58 5.66 -2.77
CA CYS A 10 -38.15 4.35 -2.39
C CYS A 10 -37.82 3.29 -3.43
N ARG A 11 -38.04 3.57 -4.72
CA ARG A 11 -37.70 2.65 -5.81
C ARG A 11 -36.23 2.23 -5.80
N PHE A 12 -35.32 3.19 -5.57
CA PHE A 12 -33.88 2.89 -5.53
C PHE A 12 -33.54 1.90 -4.42
N TRP A 13 -34.00 2.17 -3.19
CA TRP A 13 -33.66 1.34 -2.05
C TRP A 13 -34.37 0.00 -2.08
N ILE A 14 -35.61 -0.06 -2.56
CA ILE A 14 -36.34 -1.32 -2.66
C ILE A 14 -35.78 -2.21 -3.76
N GLU A 15 -35.39 -1.69 -4.92
CA GLU A 15 -34.72 -2.49 -5.92
C GLU A 15 -33.38 -3.04 -5.41
N ARG A 16 -32.67 -2.26 -4.58
CA ARG A 16 -31.45 -2.72 -3.89
C ARG A 16 -31.74 -3.79 -2.84
N TRP A 17 -32.76 -3.60 -2.01
CA TRP A 17 -33.15 -4.52 -0.94
C TRP A 17 -33.73 -5.83 -1.48
N ARG A 18 -34.51 -5.78 -2.56
CA ARG A 18 -35.07 -6.96 -3.24
C ARG A 18 -33.98 -7.97 -3.60
N ARG A 19 -32.82 -7.50 -4.05
CA ARG A 19 -31.65 -8.36 -4.36
C ARG A 19 -30.93 -8.88 -3.12
N PHE A 20 -30.94 -8.12 -2.03
CA PHE A 20 -30.21 -8.47 -0.82
C PHE A 20 -31.00 -9.40 0.10
N ILE A 21 -32.32 -9.18 0.20
CA ILE A 21 -33.24 -9.95 1.05
C ILE A 21 -33.78 -11.18 0.28
N GLY A 22 -33.85 -11.10 -1.05
CA GLY A 22 -34.31 -12.19 -1.91
C GLY A 22 -35.79 -12.50 -1.70
N GLU A 23 -36.15 -13.79 -1.81
CA GLU A 23 -37.54 -14.27 -1.70
C GLU A 23 -38.11 -14.21 -0.27
N ARG A 24 -37.32 -13.80 0.73
CA ARG A 24 -37.77 -13.70 2.13
C ARG A 24 -38.77 -12.56 2.38
N LEU A 25 -38.84 -11.60 1.46
CA LEU A 25 -39.71 -10.44 1.58
C LEU A 25 -40.25 -10.02 0.21
N GLU A 26 -41.56 -9.99 0.07
CA GLU A 26 -42.22 -9.50 -1.13
C GLU A 26 -42.35 -7.97 -1.09
N PHE A 27 -42.02 -7.29 -2.19
CA PHE A 27 -42.11 -5.84 -2.32
C PHE A 27 -43.15 -5.47 -3.38
N LYS A 28 -44.25 -4.84 -2.94
CA LYS A 28 -45.37 -4.42 -3.81
C LYS A 28 -45.55 -2.90 -3.77
N ALA A 29 -45.79 -2.28 -4.92
CA ALA A 29 -46.10 -0.86 -4.97
C ALA A 29 -47.60 -0.67 -4.66
N PHE A 30 -47.96 0.23 -3.75
CA PHE A 30 -49.38 0.40 -3.39
C PHE A 30 -50.23 0.94 -4.55
N LYS A 31 -49.62 1.56 -5.57
CA LYS A 31 -50.33 2.09 -6.74
C LYS A 31 -50.87 1.02 -7.69
N GLU A 32 -50.52 -0.25 -7.45
CA GLU A 32 -51.15 -1.38 -8.13
C GLU A 32 -52.52 -1.64 -7.45
N PRO A 33 -53.66 -1.50 -8.16
CA PRO A 33 -54.99 -1.57 -7.54
C PRO A 33 -55.23 -2.85 -6.73
N ALA A 34 -54.73 -3.99 -7.23
CA ALA A 34 -54.81 -5.28 -6.57
C ALA A 34 -54.11 -5.33 -5.19
N VAL A 35 -53.15 -4.44 -4.93
CA VAL A 35 -52.40 -4.38 -3.66
C VAL A 35 -53.21 -3.68 -2.57
N VAL A 36 -53.93 -2.61 -2.93
CA VAL A 36 -54.83 -1.91 -1.99
C VAL A 36 -56.02 -2.80 -1.65
N GLU A 37 -56.58 -3.50 -2.65
CA GLU A 37 -57.66 -4.48 -2.45
C GLU A 37 -57.25 -5.65 -1.55
N SER A 38 -55.97 -6.01 -1.53
CA SER A 38 -55.44 -7.09 -0.67
C SER A 38 -55.33 -6.71 0.81
N PHE A 39 -55.39 -5.42 1.15
CA PHE A 39 -55.23 -4.92 2.53
C PHE A 39 -56.24 -3.80 2.85
N PRO A 40 -57.56 -4.08 2.85
CA PRO A 40 -58.61 -3.08 3.05
C PRO A 40 -58.59 -2.45 4.46
N GLU A 41 -57.94 -3.12 5.41
CA GLU A 41 -57.76 -2.71 6.81
C GLU A 41 -56.87 -1.45 6.96
N ILE A 42 -56.04 -1.14 5.94
CA ILE A 42 -55.05 -0.06 5.99
C ILE A 42 -55.51 1.09 5.06
N PRO A 43 -55.75 2.31 5.60
CA PRO A 43 -56.15 3.44 4.78
C PRO A 43 -55.13 3.81 3.71
N GLU A 44 -55.59 4.26 2.53
CA GLU A 44 -54.71 4.66 1.43
C GLU A 44 -53.77 5.83 1.80
N GLU A 45 -54.22 6.72 2.69
CA GLU A 45 -53.41 7.82 3.22
C GLU A 45 -52.17 7.31 3.99
N GLU A 46 -52.28 6.18 4.67
CA GLU A 46 -51.16 5.60 5.40
C GLU A 46 -50.09 5.03 4.48
N PHE A 47 -50.49 4.40 3.36
CA PHE A 47 -49.55 3.94 2.33
C PHE A 47 -48.81 5.09 1.63
N ASN A 48 -49.47 6.26 1.53
CA ASN A 48 -48.83 7.46 1.02
C ASN A 48 -47.84 8.05 2.01
N ARG A 49 -48.14 8.02 3.31
CA ARG A 49 -47.32 8.62 4.37
C ARG A 49 -46.04 7.84 4.63
N GLU A 50 -46.11 6.51 4.71
CA GLU A 50 -44.97 5.67 5.04
C GLU A 50 -45.04 4.27 4.43
N VAL A 51 -43.90 3.57 4.45
CA VAL A 51 -43.84 2.16 4.05
C VAL A 51 -44.51 1.30 5.10
N LYS A 52 -45.26 0.29 4.66
CA LYS A 52 -45.95 -0.65 5.53
C LYS A 52 -45.41 -2.06 5.31
N LEU A 53 -45.16 -2.77 6.39
CA LEU A 53 -44.77 -4.18 6.35
C LEU A 53 -45.84 -5.00 7.06
N VAL A 54 -46.58 -5.80 6.30
CA VAL A 54 -47.54 -6.77 6.82
C VAL A 54 -46.82 -8.09 7.04
N ARG A 55 -46.86 -8.62 8.26
CA ARG A 55 -46.30 -9.92 8.61
C ARG A 55 -47.32 -11.05 8.45
N PRO A 56 -46.89 -12.33 8.36
CA PRO A 56 -47.81 -13.47 8.26
C PRO A 56 -48.76 -13.64 9.45
N ASP A 57 -48.42 -13.08 10.61
CA ASP A 57 -49.23 -13.11 11.83
C ASP A 57 -50.22 -11.91 11.92
N GLY A 58 -50.37 -11.13 10.84
CA GLY A 58 -51.29 -10.01 10.76
C GLY A 58 -50.78 -8.70 11.39
N VAL A 59 -49.60 -8.71 12.02
CA VAL A 59 -48.99 -7.49 12.58
C VAL A 59 -48.51 -6.58 11.45
N VAL A 60 -48.93 -5.31 11.50
CA VAL A 60 -48.52 -4.28 10.54
C VAL A 60 -47.49 -3.36 11.18
N LEU A 61 -46.28 -3.33 10.62
CA LEU A 61 -45.22 -2.42 11.02
C LEU A 61 -45.15 -1.24 10.04
N GLY A 62 -44.87 -0.04 10.55
CA GLY A 62 -44.77 1.20 9.77
C GLY A 62 -43.37 1.80 9.77
N GLY A 63 -43.10 2.67 8.81
CA GLY A 63 -42.00 3.62 8.86
C GLY A 63 -40.60 3.02 9.09
N GLY A 64 -39.89 3.53 10.09
CA GLY A 64 -38.52 3.11 10.45
C GLY A 64 -38.48 1.66 10.95
N GLU A 65 -39.44 1.26 11.78
CA GLU A 65 -39.58 -0.12 12.29
C GLU A 65 -39.70 -1.14 11.15
N ALA A 66 -40.57 -0.86 10.16
CA ALA A 66 -40.75 -1.72 9.00
C ALA A 66 -39.44 -1.90 8.21
N VAL A 67 -38.63 -0.84 8.07
CA VAL A 67 -37.32 -0.90 7.42
C VAL A 67 -36.32 -1.73 8.24
N CYS A 68 -36.23 -1.48 9.55
CA CYS A 68 -35.33 -2.21 10.44
C CYS A 68 -35.67 -3.70 10.53
N TYR A 69 -36.95 -4.05 10.61
CA TYR A 69 -37.41 -5.44 10.56
C TYR A 69 -37.01 -6.11 9.24
N SER A 70 -37.29 -5.44 8.10
CA SER A 70 -36.99 -5.97 6.77
C SER A 70 -35.50 -6.27 6.60
N LEU A 71 -34.62 -5.38 7.07
CA LEU A 71 -33.17 -5.60 7.09
C LEU A 71 -32.76 -6.69 8.11
N GLY A 72 -33.50 -6.78 9.21
CA GLY A 72 -33.40 -7.81 10.25
C GLY A 72 -33.54 -9.25 9.73
N LEU A 73 -34.32 -9.46 8.67
CA LEU A 73 -34.49 -10.77 8.03
C LEU A 73 -33.18 -11.37 7.48
N ARG A 74 -32.15 -10.52 7.29
CA ARG A 74 -30.81 -10.96 6.89
C ARG A 74 -29.75 -10.64 7.93
N PHE A 75 -29.90 -9.54 8.65
CA PHE A 75 -28.99 -9.12 9.72
C PHE A 75 -29.77 -9.00 11.02
N SER A 76 -29.95 -10.11 11.73
CA SER A 76 -30.80 -10.19 12.94
C SER A 76 -30.51 -9.11 13.98
N TRP A 77 -29.25 -8.69 14.09
CA TRP A 77 -28.84 -7.61 15.01
C TRP A 77 -29.44 -6.25 14.69
N ILE A 78 -29.84 -5.95 13.44
CA ILE A 78 -30.40 -4.63 13.06
C ILE A 78 -31.76 -4.40 13.73
N TYR A 79 -32.61 -5.42 13.74
CA TYR A 79 -33.91 -5.30 14.40
C TYR A 79 -33.77 -5.28 15.93
N ALA A 80 -32.84 -6.06 16.49
CA ALA A 80 -32.52 -5.98 17.92
C ALA A 80 -31.97 -4.59 18.30
N PHE A 81 -31.14 -3.98 17.44
CA PHE A 81 -30.57 -2.66 17.65
C PHE A 81 -31.63 -1.55 17.63
N TYR A 82 -32.66 -1.68 16.80
CA TYR A 82 -33.80 -0.76 16.78
C TYR A 82 -34.49 -0.64 18.15
N HIS A 83 -34.64 -1.75 18.87
CA HIS A 83 -35.29 -1.79 20.19
C HIS A 83 -34.45 -1.24 21.35
N LEU A 84 -33.25 -0.73 21.08
CA LEU A 84 -32.49 0.02 22.09
C LEU A 84 -33.15 1.40 22.31
N ALA A 85 -33.26 1.80 23.58
CA ALA A 85 -34.05 2.96 24.01
C ALA A 85 -33.75 4.28 23.27
N PHE A 86 -32.51 4.48 22.81
CA PHE A 86 -32.08 5.68 22.09
C PHE A 86 -32.09 5.53 20.55
N VAL A 87 -32.28 4.32 20.03
CA VAL A 87 -32.17 4.03 18.59
C VAL A 87 -33.49 4.24 17.89
N ALA A 88 -34.60 3.67 18.40
CA ALA A 88 -35.90 3.79 17.75
C ALA A 88 -36.30 5.26 17.47
N PRO A 89 -36.23 6.20 18.44
CA PRO A 89 -36.60 7.60 18.19
C PRO A 89 -35.73 8.27 17.13
N VAL A 90 -34.45 7.91 17.06
CA VAL A 90 -33.50 8.45 16.05
C VAL A 90 -33.83 7.89 14.67
N VAL A 91 -34.05 6.58 14.56
CA VAL A 91 -34.39 5.92 13.30
C VAL A 91 -35.71 6.45 12.76
N ASP A 92 -36.73 6.57 13.60
CA ASP A 92 -38.04 7.08 13.20
C ASP A 92 -38.00 8.57 12.86
N GLY A 93 -37.24 9.37 13.62
CA GLY A 93 -37.01 10.78 13.29
C GLY A 93 -36.32 10.97 11.94
N VAL A 94 -35.27 10.20 11.66
CA VAL A 94 -34.59 10.21 10.36
C VAL A 94 -35.53 9.73 9.25
N TYR A 95 -36.30 8.67 9.48
CA TYR A 95 -37.27 8.16 8.51
C TYR A 95 -38.32 9.21 8.18
N ALA A 96 -38.94 9.84 9.19
CA ALA A 96 -39.97 10.86 9.03
C ALA A 96 -39.42 12.08 8.27
N TRP A 97 -38.17 12.48 8.53
CA TRP A 97 -37.52 13.54 7.77
C TRP A 97 -37.31 13.16 6.29
N ILE A 98 -36.86 11.94 6.00
CA ILE A 98 -36.71 11.44 4.61
C ILE A 98 -38.09 11.37 3.92
N ALA A 99 -39.11 10.87 4.63
CA ALA A 99 -40.46 10.69 4.13
C ALA A 99 -41.14 12.04 3.82
N SER A 100 -40.84 13.10 4.57
CA SER A 100 -41.30 14.47 4.31
C SER A 100 -40.48 15.19 3.21
N HIS A 101 -39.23 14.79 2.99
CA HIS A 101 -38.31 15.43 2.02
C HIS A 101 -37.89 14.51 0.86
N ARG A 102 -38.79 13.66 0.36
CA ARG A 102 -38.48 12.59 -0.63
C ARG A 102 -37.72 13.07 -1.88
N ILE A 103 -38.08 14.23 -2.43
CA ILE A 103 -37.44 14.78 -3.63
C ILE A 103 -35.98 15.17 -3.32
N PHE A 104 -35.76 15.88 -2.22
CA PHE A 104 -34.43 16.26 -1.77
C PHE A 104 -33.60 15.03 -1.43
N ALA A 105 -34.15 14.09 -0.66
CA ALA A 105 -33.51 12.82 -0.32
C ALA A 105 -33.14 12.01 -1.57
N SER A 106 -33.97 12.01 -2.62
CA SER A 106 -33.66 11.36 -3.91
C SER A 106 -32.49 12.04 -4.63
N LYS A 107 -32.43 13.38 -4.64
CA LYS A 107 -31.29 14.13 -5.21
C LYS A 107 -29.99 13.82 -4.45
N VAL A 108 -30.02 13.85 -3.13
CA VAL A 108 -28.86 13.50 -2.27
C VAL A 108 -28.44 12.04 -2.49
N ASN A 109 -29.39 11.10 -2.55
CA ASN A 109 -29.10 9.69 -2.81
C ASN A 109 -28.43 9.49 -4.17
N ARG A 110 -28.93 10.16 -5.22
CA ARG A 110 -28.31 10.13 -6.56
C ARG A 110 -26.91 10.75 -6.53
N LEU A 111 -26.69 11.82 -5.77
CA LEU A 111 -25.38 12.45 -5.61
C LEU A 111 -24.36 11.53 -4.92
N LEU A 112 -24.77 10.78 -3.90
CA LEU A 112 -23.89 9.92 -3.09
C LEU A 112 -23.69 8.52 -3.69
N PHE A 113 -24.75 7.87 -4.16
CA PHE A 113 -24.71 6.47 -4.61
C PHE A 113 -24.77 6.34 -6.14
N GLY A 114 -25.36 7.31 -6.83
CA GLY A 114 -25.64 7.27 -8.26
C GLY A 114 -27.08 6.87 -8.58
N ALA A 115 -27.40 6.79 -9.87
CA ALA A 115 -28.75 6.44 -10.34
C ALA A 115 -29.04 4.93 -10.33
N ASP A 116 -28.00 4.12 -10.22
CA ASP A 116 -28.10 2.67 -10.35
C ASP A 116 -28.20 2.01 -8.96
N PRO A 117 -29.31 1.32 -8.65
CA PRO A 117 -29.57 0.74 -7.33
C PRO A 117 -28.73 -0.52 -7.04
N ILE A 118 -28.13 -1.11 -8.08
CA ILE A 118 -27.49 -2.42 -7.97
C ILE A 118 -26.19 -2.30 -7.15
N PRO A 119 -25.97 -3.17 -6.15
CA PRO A 119 -24.76 -3.18 -5.34
C PRO A 119 -23.47 -3.29 -6.17
N PRO A 120 -22.37 -2.68 -5.72
CA PRO A 120 -21.09 -2.75 -6.43
C PRO A 120 -20.53 -4.18 -6.43
N SER A 121 -19.99 -4.58 -7.57
CA SER A 121 -19.20 -5.82 -7.72
C SER A 121 -17.72 -5.48 -7.88
N TYR A 122 -16.85 -6.41 -7.47
CA TYR A 122 -15.39 -6.20 -7.46
C TYR A 122 -14.62 -7.36 -8.09
N ARG A 123 -15.26 -8.17 -8.94
CA ARG A 123 -14.65 -9.35 -9.54
C ARG A 123 -13.54 -8.96 -10.50
N ARG A 124 -13.81 -8.01 -11.40
CA ARG A 124 -12.83 -7.52 -12.39
C ARG A 124 -11.74 -6.72 -11.72
N THR A 125 -12.12 -5.87 -10.76
CA THR A 125 -11.21 -5.03 -10.00
C THR A 125 -10.21 -5.89 -9.21
N SER A 126 -10.69 -6.91 -8.50
CA SER A 126 -9.83 -7.82 -7.73
C SER A 126 -8.94 -8.66 -8.64
N TRP A 127 -9.47 -9.13 -9.77
CA TRP A 127 -8.66 -9.86 -10.76
C TRP A 127 -7.50 -9.01 -11.29
N LEU A 128 -7.77 -7.75 -11.67
CA LEU A 128 -6.77 -6.81 -12.17
C LEU A 128 -5.75 -6.46 -11.07
N PHE A 129 -6.23 -6.22 -9.85
CA PHE A 129 -5.39 -5.99 -8.68
C PHE A 129 -4.39 -7.13 -8.47
N LEU A 130 -4.85 -8.39 -8.49
CA LEU A 130 -3.98 -9.56 -8.30
C LEU A 130 -2.95 -9.69 -9.43
N ARG A 131 -3.33 -9.46 -10.69
CA ARG A 131 -2.36 -9.51 -11.82
C ARG A 131 -1.31 -8.40 -11.69
N GLY A 132 -1.74 -7.18 -11.35
CA GLY A 132 -0.84 -6.06 -11.10
C GLY A 132 0.10 -6.32 -9.92
N LEU A 133 -0.37 -7.00 -8.87
CA LEU A 133 0.47 -7.39 -7.74
C LEU A 133 1.54 -8.40 -8.15
N GLY A 134 1.20 -9.34 -9.05
CA GLY A 134 2.19 -10.23 -9.68
C GLY A 134 3.28 -9.46 -10.41
N VAL A 135 2.94 -8.40 -11.15
CA VAL A 135 3.92 -7.52 -11.82
C VAL A 135 4.82 -6.83 -10.80
N VAL A 136 4.25 -6.28 -9.71
CA VAL A 136 5.02 -5.63 -8.65
C VAL A 136 5.98 -6.61 -7.96
N TYR A 137 5.52 -7.82 -7.64
CA TYR A 137 6.41 -8.85 -7.08
C TYR A 137 7.53 -9.22 -8.04
N PHE A 138 7.22 -9.39 -9.34
CA PHE A 138 8.23 -9.70 -10.35
C PHE A 138 9.31 -8.62 -10.40
N ILE A 139 8.91 -7.35 -10.45
CA ILE A 139 9.82 -6.20 -10.39
C ILE A 139 10.67 -6.26 -9.11
N ALA A 140 10.05 -6.48 -7.94
CA ALA A 140 10.75 -6.48 -6.67
C ALA A 140 11.81 -7.60 -6.57
N PHE A 141 11.45 -8.82 -6.98
CA PHE A 141 12.38 -9.95 -6.99
C PHE A 141 13.46 -9.81 -8.06
N ALA A 142 13.10 -9.47 -9.30
CA ALA A 142 14.05 -9.30 -10.39
C ALA A 142 15.05 -8.17 -10.09
N SER A 143 14.56 -7.03 -9.56
CA SER A 143 15.39 -5.91 -9.14
C SER A 143 16.36 -6.29 -8.02
N LEU A 144 15.95 -7.13 -7.08
CA LEU A 144 16.82 -7.58 -5.99
C LEU A 144 17.83 -8.62 -6.50
N TRP A 145 17.42 -9.52 -7.38
CA TRP A 145 18.26 -10.62 -7.87
C TRP A 145 19.56 -10.13 -8.50
N THR A 146 19.52 -9.02 -9.24
CA THR A 146 20.72 -8.46 -9.89
C THR A 146 21.80 -7.96 -8.92
N GLN A 147 21.48 -7.80 -7.65
CA GLN A 147 22.38 -7.19 -6.65
C GLN A 147 22.47 -7.99 -5.33
N VAL A 148 21.64 -9.02 -5.12
CA VAL A 148 21.55 -9.71 -3.82
C VAL A 148 22.85 -10.39 -3.41
N ILE A 149 23.61 -10.94 -4.36
CA ILE A 149 24.88 -11.64 -4.10
C ILE A 149 25.98 -10.67 -3.66
N PRO A 150 26.31 -9.62 -4.44
CA PRO A 150 27.33 -8.66 -3.98
C PRO A 150 26.93 -7.90 -2.71
N LEU A 151 25.63 -7.79 -2.39
CA LEU A 151 25.17 -7.15 -1.15
C LEU A 151 25.15 -8.08 0.07
N SER A 152 24.59 -9.29 -0.07
CA SER A 152 24.26 -10.19 1.05
C SER A 152 24.77 -11.63 0.88
N GLY A 153 25.44 -11.94 -0.22
CA GLY A 153 26.07 -13.25 -0.46
C GLY A 153 27.21 -13.53 0.51
N GLU A 154 27.82 -14.69 0.39
CA GLU A 154 28.93 -15.15 1.24
C GLU A 154 30.11 -14.18 1.20
N ASN A 155 30.43 -13.67 0.01
CA ASN A 155 31.40 -12.59 -0.18
C ASN A 155 30.74 -11.20 -0.32
N GLY A 156 29.51 -11.01 0.17
CA GLY A 156 28.81 -9.74 0.07
C GLY A 156 29.27 -8.67 1.07
N LEU A 157 28.72 -7.46 0.96
CA LEU A 157 28.94 -6.38 1.93
C LEU A 157 28.42 -6.73 3.34
N GLU A 158 27.27 -7.42 3.43
CA GLU A 158 26.70 -7.91 4.69
C GLU A 158 26.21 -9.37 4.52
N PRO A 159 27.10 -10.37 4.66
CA PRO A 159 26.75 -11.77 4.41
C PRO A 159 25.59 -12.29 5.26
N ALA A 160 24.59 -12.84 4.59
CA ALA A 160 23.40 -13.39 5.23
C ALA A 160 23.72 -14.65 6.06
N ALA A 161 24.69 -15.47 5.61
CA ALA A 161 25.13 -16.66 6.31
C ALA A 161 25.81 -16.34 7.66
N GLU A 162 26.68 -15.31 7.70
CA GLU A 162 27.30 -14.82 8.94
C GLU A 162 26.22 -14.34 9.93
N PHE A 163 25.23 -13.60 9.44
CA PHE A 163 24.10 -13.17 10.26
C PHE A 163 23.30 -14.34 10.83
N MET A 164 22.98 -15.35 10.02
CA MET A 164 22.27 -16.53 10.51
C MET A 164 23.07 -17.32 11.55
N GLY A 165 24.40 -17.42 11.40
CA GLY A 165 25.26 -18.04 12.41
C GLY A 165 25.22 -17.31 13.76
N MET A 166 25.20 -15.97 13.73
CA MET A 166 25.02 -15.15 14.94
C MET A 166 23.64 -15.35 15.57
N VAL A 167 22.58 -15.41 14.75
CA VAL A 167 21.21 -15.65 15.21
C VAL A 167 21.04 -17.02 15.83
N GLU A 168 21.64 -18.06 15.25
CA GLU A 168 21.61 -19.42 15.78
C GLU A 168 22.33 -19.48 17.14
N SER A 169 23.54 -18.93 17.22
CA SER A 169 24.30 -18.83 18.47
C SER A 169 23.57 -18.02 19.56
N TYR A 170 22.80 -17.00 19.18
CA TYR A 170 21.96 -16.25 20.11
C TYR A 170 20.76 -17.09 20.58
N ALA A 171 20.08 -17.76 19.66
CA ALA A 171 18.91 -18.59 19.95
C ALA A 171 19.22 -19.77 20.87
N GLU A 172 20.42 -20.35 20.74
CA GLU A 172 20.92 -21.40 21.63
C GLU A 172 21.23 -20.86 23.03
N ARG A 173 21.95 -19.73 23.12
CA ARG A 173 22.30 -19.10 24.42
C ARG A 173 21.06 -18.70 25.23
N GLU A 174 20.05 -18.16 24.57
CA GLU A 174 18.78 -17.74 25.19
C GLU A 174 17.75 -18.88 25.30
N ASN A 175 18.11 -20.10 24.89
CA ASN A 175 17.25 -21.29 24.88
C ASN A 175 15.85 -21.03 24.29
N LEU A 176 15.80 -20.32 23.14
CA LEU A 176 14.54 -19.87 22.54
C LEU A 176 13.65 -21.02 22.04
N GLY A 177 14.24 -22.19 21.78
CA GLY A 177 13.54 -23.35 21.23
C GLY A 177 12.79 -22.99 19.94
N TRP A 178 11.47 -23.18 19.93
CA TRP A 178 10.63 -22.86 18.77
C TRP A 178 10.42 -21.35 18.56
N ARG A 179 10.62 -20.51 19.59
CA ARG A 179 10.41 -19.05 19.49
C ARG A 179 11.38 -18.38 18.52
N ARG A 180 12.53 -19.01 18.23
CA ARG A 180 13.49 -18.50 17.23
C ARG A 180 12.88 -18.34 15.83
N PHE A 181 11.95 -19.22 15.46
CA PHE A 181 11.25 -19.15 14.17
C PHE A 181 10.20 -18.04 14.12
N LEU A 182 9.69 -17.59 15.28
CA LEU A 182 8.83 -16.42 15.35
C LEU A 182 9.63 -15.11 15.33
N GLN A 183 10.78 -15.07 16.02
CA GLN A 183 11.61 -13.87 16.09
C GLN A 183 12.38 -13.61 14.79
N PHE A 184 12.82 -14.66 14.12
CA PHE A 184 13.53 -14.61 12.84
C PHE A 184 12.81 -15.49 11.82
N PRO A 185 11.64 -15.05 11.32
CA PRO A 185 10.87 -15.83 10.38
C PRO A 185 11.53 -15.85 9.00
N GLY A 186 11.50 -17.02 8.37
CA GLY A 186 11.95 -17.19 6.99
C GLY A 186 12.71 -18.49 6.77
N LEU A 187 13.17 -18.66 5.54
CA LEU A 187 13.89 -19.85 5.07
C LEU A 187 15.41 -19.81 5.37
N GLY A 188 15.89 -18.78 6.07
CA GLY A 188 17.30 -18.63 6.44
C GLY A 188 17.86 -19.79 7.27
N TRP A 189 17.00 -20.46 8.04
CA TRP A 189 17.33 -21.66 8.82
C TRP A 189 17.63 -22.90 7.97
N ILE A 190 17.21 -22.90 6.70
CA ILE A 190 17.51 -23.99 5.75
C ILE A 190 18.78 -23.66 4.96
N GLY A 191 18.99 -22.38 4.65
CA GLY A 191 20.21 -21.91 4.00
C GLY A 191 20.17 -20.41 3.72
N ALA A 192 21.34 -19.78 3.84
CA ALA A 192 21.53 -18.34 3.66
C ALA A 192 22.74 -17.97 2.78
N GLY A 193 23.34 -18.95 2.08
CA GLY A 193 24.42 -18.72 1.12
C GLY A 193 23.91 -18.27 -0.26
N ASP A 194 24.83 -18.10 -1.20
CA ASP A 194 24.59 -17.50 -2.52
C ASP A 194 23.50 -18.23 -3.32
N VAL A 195 23.60 -19.56 -3.38
CA VAL A 195 22.63 -20.40 -4.08
C VAL A 195 21.24 -20.29 -3.46
N ALA A 196 21.16 -20.17 -2.12
CA ALA A 196 19.88 -20.02 -1.43
C ALA A 196 19.24 -18.66 -1.75
N LEU A 197 20.00 -17.57 -1.65
CA LEU A 197 19.53 -16.22 -1.97
C LEU A 197 19.07 -16.09 -3.43
N GLY A 198 19.88 -16.62 -4.37
CA GLY A 198 19.55 -16.66 -5.79
C GLY A 198 18.29 -17.48 -6.08
N ARG A 199 18.13 -18.66 -5.44
CA ARG A 199 16.91 -19.48 -5.56
C ARG A 199 15.67 -18.80 -5.00
N MET A 200 15.79 -18.09 -3.88
CA MET A 200 14.65 -17.34 -3.32
C MET A 200 14.18 -16.25 -4.28
N CYS A 201 15.12 -15.53 -4.91
CA CYS A 201 14.79 -14.53 -5.93
C CYS A 201 14.15 -15.18 -7.17
N GLY A 202 14.74 -16.28 -7.67
CA GLY A 202 14.25 -16.97 -8.85
C GLY A 202 12.87 -17.59 -8.68
N TRP A 203 12.61 -18.30 -7.58
CA TRP A 203 11.27 -18.80 -7.28
C TRP A 203 10.27 -17.66 -7.05
N GLY A 204 10.71 -16.55 -6.47
CA GLY A 204 9.91 -15.33 -6.36
C GLY A 204 9.44 -14.83 -7.72
N CYS A 205 10.33 -14.76 -8.71
CA CYS A 205 9.98 -14.41 -10.09
C CYS A 205 9.01 -15.43 -10.72
N VAL A 206 9.23 -16.73 -10.53
CA VAL A 206 8.33 -17.79 -11.06
C VAL A 206 6.92 -17.66 -10.48
N PHE A 207 6.78 -17.56 -9.16
CA PHE A 207 5.47 -17.36 -8.53
C PHE A 207 4.81 -16.06 -9.00
N SER A 208 5.58 -15.00 -9.20
CA SER A 208 5.08 -13.73 -9.74
C SER A 208 4.49 -13.90 -11.14
N VAL A 209 5.15 -14.66 -12.02
CA VAL A 209 4.64 -14.97 -13.37
C VAL A 209 3.37 -15.84 -13.31
N LEU A 210 3.29 -16.80 -12.39
CA LEU A 210 2.06 -17.57 -12.17
C LEU A 210 0.89 -16.68 -11.72
N ILE A 211 1.17 -15.72 -10.82
CA ILE A 211 0.22 -14.67 -10.43
C ILE A 211 -0.08 -13.73 -11.62
N MET A 212 0.79 -13.48 -12.57
CA MET A 212 0.41 -12.71 -13.77
C MET A 212 -0.51 -13.55 -14.68
N ALA A 213 -0.23 -14.84 -14.81
CA ALA A 213 -0.91 -15.76 -15.72
C ALA A 213 -2.29 -16.25 -15.25
N GLY A 214 -2.70 -15.99 -14.00
CA GLY A 214 -3.95 -16.55 -13.48
C GLY A 214 -3.81 -17.94 -12.90
N VAL A 215 -2.60 -18.46 -12.70
CA VAL A 215 -2.37 -19.87 -12.33
C VAL A 215 -2.00 -19.96 -10.86
N LEU A 216 -2.69 -20.83 -10.11
CA LEU A 216 -2.44 -21.09 -8.68
C LEU A 216 -2.16 -19.82 -7.88
N THR A 217 -3.00 -18.79 -8.04
CA THR A 217 -2.69 -17.45 -7.56
C THR A 217 -2.55 -17.37 -6.04
N ALA A 218 -3.46 -17.98 -5.27
CA ALA A 218 -3.34 -17.99 -3.81
C ALA A 218 -2.06 -18.71 -3.31
N PRO A 219 -1.74 -19.96 -3.74
CA PRO A 219 -0.46 -20.59 -3.40
C PRO A 219 0.77 -19.79 -3.82
N SER A 220 0.74 -19.19 -5.03
CA SER A 220 1.86 -18.40 -5.54
C SER A 220 2.06 -17.12 -4.71
N LEU A 221 0.99 -16.47 -4.25
CA LEU A 221 1.07 -15.32 -3.34
C LEU A 221 1.66 -15.71 -1.98
N ILE A 222 1.29 -16.87 -1.44
CA ILE A 222 1.91 -17.40 -0.21
C ILE A 222 3.40 -17.64 -0.44
N GLY A 223 3.77 -18.24 -1.57
CA GLY A 223 5.16 -18.44 -1.97
C GLY A 223 5.93 -17.12 -2.06
N CYS A 224 5.41 -16.13 -2.78
CA CYS A 224 5.99 -14.79 -2.85
C CYS A 224 6.15 -14.15 -1.46
N TRP A 225 5.12 -14.22 -0.61
CA TRP A 225 5.18 -13.62 0.72
C TRP A 225 6.24 -14.30 1.62
N ILE A 226 6.30 -15.63 1.65
CA ILE A 226 7.30 -16.37 2.43
C ILE A 226 8.73 -16.06 1.93
N LEU A 227 8.94 -16.08 0.61
CA LEU A 227 10.26 -15.81 0.03
C LEU A 227 10.70 -14.38 0.27
N TYR A 228 9.79 -13.42 0.09
CA TYR A 228 10.12 -12.01 0.31
C TYR A 228 10.36 -11.70 1.78
N LEU A 229 9.57 -12.29 2.70
CA LEU A 229 9.81 -12.17 4.14
C LEU A 229 11.16 -12.76 4.53
N SER A 230 11.50 -13.92 3.96
CA SER A 230 12.81 -14.57 4.19
C SER A 230 13.96 -13.67 3.76
N LEU A 231 13.89 -13.10 2.55
CA LEU A 231 14.91 -12.17 2.07
C LEU A 231 14.96 -10.89 2.91
N ALA A 232 13.81 -10.38 3.34
CA ALA A 232 13.72 -9.18 4.18
C ALA A 232 14.31 -9.40 5.59
N THR A 233 14.20 -10.62 6.14
CA THR A 233 14.85 -11.02 7.40
C THR A 233 16.35 -11.17 7.21
N LEU A 234 16.80 -11.80 6.12
CA LEU A 234 18.21 -12.09 5.86
C LEU A 234 19.04 -10.86 5.47
N CYS A 235 18.53 -10.06 4.53
CA CYS A 235 19.30 -8.96 3.92
C CYS A 235 19.19 -7.64 4.68
N ARG A 236 18.40 -7.58 5.77
CA ARG A 236 18.31 -6.48 6.76
C ARG A 236 18.37 -5.08 6.14
N THR A 237 19.54 -4.42 6.19
CA THR A 237 19.82 -3.07 5.66
C THR A 237 19.30 -2.90 4.24
N TRP A 238 19.46 -3.91 3.39
CA TRP A 238 19.08 -3.85 1.98
C TRP A 238 17.58 -4.02 1.73
N LEU A 239 16.80 -4.53 2.70
CA LEU A 239 15.35 -4.68 2.60
C LEU A 239 14.62 -4.02 3.78
N GLY A 240 15.20 -2.97 4.37
CA GLY A 240 14.64 -2.25 5.51
C GLY A 240 13.63 -1.15 5.15
N PHE A 241 13.22 -1.04 3.88
CA PHE A 241 12.50 0.14 3.40
C PHE A 241 10.97 0.02 3.54
N GLN A 242 10.26 1.16 3.55
CA GLN A 242 8.80 1.18 3.75
C GLN A 242 8.02 0.44 2.65
N TRP A 243 8.49 0.45 1.42
CA TRP A 243 7.84 -0.27 0.32
C TRP A 243 8.03 -1.79 0.39
N ASP A 244 9.13 -2.28 0.96
CA ASP A 244 9.31 -3.71 1.22
C ASP A 244 8.28 -4.20 2.26
N ASN A 245 8.09 -3.41 3.32
CA ASN A 245 7.05 -3.64 4.33
C ASN A 245 5.63 -3.55 3.75
N LEU A 246 5.37 -2.55 2.90
CA LEU A 246 4.09 -2.42 2.21
C LEU A 246 3.81 -3.64 1.32
N LEU A 247 4.81 -4.14 0.58
CA LEU A 247 4.64 -5.32 -0.28
C LEU A 247 4.31 -6.58 0.53
N LEU A 248 4.93 -6.78 1.69
CA LEU A 248 4.60 -7.90 2.59
C LEU A 248 3.16 -7.81 3.11
N GLU A 249 2.73 -6.63 3.53
CA GLU A 249 1.38 -6.43 4.04
C GLU A 249 0.31 -6.57 2.95
N VAL A 250 0.54 -5.98 1.78
CA VAL A 250 -0.35 -6.15 0.60
C VAL A 250 -0.41 -7.61 0.19
N GLY A 251 0.74 -8.29 0.15
CA GLY A 251 0.85 -9.71 -0.17
C GLY A 251 0.00 -10.60 0.73
N LEU A 252 0.14 -10.43 2.05
CA LEU A 252 -0.59 -11.21 3.04
C LEU A 252 -2.11 -11.01 2.90
N ILE A 253 -2.56 -9.76 2.74
CA ILE A 253 -3.99 -9.46 2.54
C ILE A 253 -4.47 -10.01 1.20
N ALA A 254 -3.66 -9.96 0.15
CA ALA A 254 -4.00 -10.48 -1.17
C ALA A 254 -4.19 -12.00 -1.18
N VAL A 255 -3.54 -12.76 -0.29
CA VAL A 255 -3.81 -14.20 -0.11
C VAL A 255 -5.28 -14.43 0.29
N LEU A 256 -5.84 -13.56 1.14
CA LEU A 256 -7.24 -13.65 1.57
C LEU A 256 -8.22 -13.27 0.43
N LEU A 257 -7.78 -12.41 -0.49
CA LEU A 257 -8.55 -11.98 -1.66
C LEU A 257 -8.52 -13.03 -2.78
N ALA A 258 -7.39 -13.73 -2.94
CA ALA A 258 -7.12 -14.59 -4.07
C ALA A 258 -7.99 -15.85 -4.08
N PRO A 259 -8.48 -16.29 -5.26
CA PRO A 259 -9.23 -17.53 -5.37
C PRO A 259 -8.28 -18.74 -5.28
N TRP A 260 -8.71 -19.75 -4.51
CA TRP A 260 -8.04 -21.05 -4.41
C TRP A 260 -8.43 -21.96 -5.58
N LYS A 261 -7.98 -21.58 -6.78
CA LYS A 261 -8.26 -22.31 -8.03
C LYS A 261 -6.97 -22.56 -8.81
N LEU A 262 -6.96 -23.63 -9.59
CA LEU A 262 -5.83 -23.96 -10.48
C LEU A 262 -5.59 -22.86 -11.53
N ARG A 263 -6.65 -22.39 -12.19
CA ARG A 263 -6.57 -21.31 -13.19
C ARG A 263 -7.77 -20.39 -13.10
N GLU A 264 -7.51 -19.10 -13.09
CA GLU A 264 -8.50 -18.03 -13.14
C GLU A 264 -8.88 -17.73 -14.58
N ARG A 265 -10.18 -17.69 -14.85
CA ARG A 265 -10.72 -17.15 -16.09
C ARG A 265 -11.03 -15.67 -15.92
N PHE A 266 -10.73 -14.89 -16.94
CA PHE A 266 -10.95 -13.45 -16.98
C PHE A 266 -12.39 -13.06 -16.55
N GLY A 267 -12.51 -12.24 -15.49
CA GLY A 267 -13.78 -11.68 -15.01
C GLY A 267 -14.81 -12.64 -14.41
N LEU A 268 -14.54 -13.95 -14.38
CA LEU A 268 -15.47 -15.00 -13.91
C LEU A 268 -15.12 -15.52 -12.51
N SER A 269 -14.30 -14.78 -11.76
CA SER A 269 -13.91 -15.17 -10.41
C SER A 269 -15.14 -15.35 -9.50
N SER A 270 -15.00 -16.26 -8.53
CA SER A 270 -15.98 -16.51 -7.46
C SER A 270 -16.40 -15.19 -6.79
N PRO A 271 -17.56 -15.13 -6.11
CA PRO A 271 -17.93 -13.95 -5.32
C PRO A 271 -16.76 -13.54 -4.42
N VAL A 272 -16.34 -12.28 -4.55
CA VAL A 272 -15.18 -11.76 -3.83
C VAL A 272 -15.61 -11.41 -2.40
N PRO A 273 -14.93 -11.91 -1.36
CA PRO A 273 -15.23 -11.56 0.01
C PRO A 273 -15.00 -10.07 0.25
N PHE A 274 -15.93 -9.42 0.95
CA PHE A 274 -15.85 -7.98 1.20
C PHE A 274 -14.74 -7.60 2.19
N ILE A 275 -14.46 -8.45 3.18
CA ILE A 275 -13.47 -8.14 4.24
C ILE A 275 -12.05 -7.93 3.68
N PRO A 276 -11.51 -8.78 2.78
CA PRO A 276 -10.19 -8.51 2.16
C PRO A 276 -10.14 -7.20 1.36
N ILE A 277 -11.22 -6.81 0.68
CA ILE A 277 -11.30 -5.50 0.03
C ILE A 277 -11.28 -4.38 1.07
N LEU A 278 -12.00 -4.54 2.18
CA LEU A 278 -11.99 -3.58 3.27
C LEU A 278 -10.61 -3.47 3.94
N LEU A 279 -9.90 -4.59 4.12
CA LEU A 279 -8.52 -4.64 4.60
C LEU A 279 -7.57 -3.87 3.68
N LEU A 280 -7.65 -4.06 2.36
CA LEU A 280 -6.83 -3.31 1.41
C LEU A 280 -7.16 -1.81 1.40
N ARG A 281 -8.45 -1.46 1.55
CA ARG A 281 -8.89 -0.06 1.68
C ARG A 281 -8.43 0.57 3.00
N TRP A 282 -8.47 -0.19 4.09
CA TRP A 282 -7.92 0.22 5.37
C TRP A 282 -6.41 0.45 5.29
N LEU A 283 -5.68 -0.45 4.61
CA LEU A 283 -4.26 -0.29 4.35
C LEU A 283 -3.97 0.97 3.51
N LEU A 284 -4.71 1.19 2.41
CA LEU A 284 -4.59 2.40 1.60
C LEU A 284 -4.87 3.67 2.42
N PHE A 285 -5.94 3.66 3.22
CA PHE A 285 -6.25 4.74 4.14
C PHE A 285 -5.08 4.99 5.09
N ARG A 286 -4.59 3.95 5.76
CA ARG A 286 -3.48 4.04 6.73
C ARG A 286 -2.22 4.58 6.07
N LEU A 287 -1.87 4.10 4.88
CA LEU A 287 -0.72 4.55 4.11
C LEU A 287 -0.80 6.05 3.83
N MET A 288 -1.89 6.53 3.23
CA MET A 288 -2.06 7.93 2.86
C MET A 288 -2.16 8.83 4.10
N PHE A 289 -3.05 8.46 5.03
CA PHE A 289 -3.36 9.25 6.21
C PHE A 289 -2.18 9.37 7.18
N MET A 290 -1.48 8.27 7.48
CA MET A 290 -0.30 8.34 8.35
C MET A 290 0.83 9.11 7.68
N SER A 291 1.02 8.98 6.37
CA SER A 291 2.04 9.74 5.64
C SER A 291 1.83 11.25 5.74
N GLY A 292 0.58 11.73 5.73
CA GLY A 292 0.28 13.15 5.96
C GLY A 292 0.37 13.55 7.43
N CYS A 293 -0.17 12.72 8.34
CA CYS A 293 -0.17 13.01 9.77
C CYS A 293 1.24 13.11 10.36
N VAL A 294 2.19 12.24 9.97
CA VAL A 294 3.56 12.33 10.50
C VAL A 294 4.21 13.66 10.13
N LYS A 295 3.98 14.18 8.93
CA LYS A 295 4.54 15.44 8.44
C LYS A 295 4.02 16.63 9.25
N TRP A 296 2.74 16.58 9.62
CA TRP A 296 2.13 17.62 10.44
C TRP A 296 2.56 17.52 11.91
N LEU A 297 2.59 16.31 12.46
CA LEU A 297 2.85 16.04 13.87
C LEU A 297 4.34 16.04 14.24
N SER A 298 5.25 15.99 13.25
CA SER A 298 6.69 16.10 13.49
C SER A 298 7.12 17.47 14.03
N ASN A 299 6.26 18.49 13.94
CA ASN A 299 6.58 19.87 14.32
C ASN A 299 7.73 20.47 13.48
N ASP A 300 8.00 19.89 12.31
CA ASP A 300 8.98 20.38 11.36
C ASP A 300 8.53 21.70 10.72
N GLY A 301 9.42 22.69 10.71
CA GLY A 301 9.12 24.03 10.18
C GLY A 301 8.86 24.05 8.68
N ALA A 302 9.49 23.16 7.91
CA ALA A 302 9.32 23.13 6.46
C ALA A 302 7.92 22.60 6.08
N TRP A 303 7.44 21.56 6.78
CA TRP A 303 6.07 21.07 6.61
C TRP A 303 5.02 22.08 7.08
N ARG A 304 5.19 22.68 8.26
CA ARG A 304 4.22 23.64 8.81
C ARG A 304 4.06 24.92 8.00
N ASN A 305 5.15 25.38 7.38
CA ASN A 305 5.15 26.60 6.58
C ASN A 305 4.90 26.32 5.08
N PHE A 306 4.58 25.07 4.71
CA PHE A 306 4.38 24.64 3.31
C PHE A 306 5.60 24.86 2.39
N THR A 307 6.81 24.90 2.94
CA THR A 307 8.07 25.13 2.21
C THR A 307 8.86 23.85 1.95
N ALA A 308 8.40 22.70 2.45
CA ALA A 308 9.09 21.42 2.32
C ALA A 308 9.42 21.04 0.86
N LEU A 309 8.56 21.38 -0.09
CA LEU A 309 8.80 21.12 -1.52
C LEU A 309 9.88 22.01 -2.16
N PHE A 310 10.36 23.05 -1.48
CA PHE A 310 11.53 23.81 -1.93
C PHE A 310 12.77 22.92 -1.92
N TRP A 311 12.85 21.99 -0.97
CA TRP A 311 13.99 21.11 -0.77
C TRP A 311 13.78 19.72 -1.38
N HIS A 312 12.57 19.19 -1.25
CA HIS A 312 12.26 17.79 -1.53
C HIS A 312 12.78 17.25 -2.88
N TYR A 313 12.59 18.01 -3.96
CA TYR A 313 12.98 17.57 -5.30
C TYR A 313 14.49 17.38 -5.46
N GLU A 314 15.28 18.18 -4.75
CA GLU A 314 16.74 18.09 -4.73
C GLU A 314 17.21 17.07 -3.71
N THR A 315 16.65 17.07 -2.50
CA THR A 315 17.16 16.30 -1.36
C THR A 315 16.65 14.86 -1.30
N GLN A 316 15.66 14.49 -2.11
CA GLN A 316 15.18 13.11 -2.23
C GLN A 316 16.30 12.14 -2.64
N PRO A 317 16.24 10.85 -2.25
CA PRO A 317 17.35 9.91 -2.45
C PRO A 317 17.90 9.85 -3.88
N LEU A 318 17.03 9.58 -4.84
CA LEU A 318 17.36 9.49 -6.26
C LEU A 318 16.38 10.35 -7.08
N PRO A 319 16.72 11.60 -7.38
CA PRO A 319 15.87 12.46 -8.19
C PRO A 319 15.82 12.01 -9.65
N THR A 320 14.80 12.48 -10.37
CA THR A 320 14.65 12.29 -11.81
C THR A 320 14.96 13.59 -12.55
N PRO A 321 15.06 13.56 -13.90
CA PRO A 321 15.17 14.80 -14.65
C PRO A 321 13.98 15.75 -14.43
N LEU A 322 12.77 15.19 -14.33
CA LEU A 322 11.59 16.00 -14.09
C LEU A 322 11.58 16.56 -12.67
N GLY A 323 12.20 15.87 -11.70
CA GLY A 323 12.46 16.43 -10.37
C GLY A 323 13.34 17.67 -10.43
N TRP A 324 14.41 17.65 -11.24
CA TRP A 324 15.26 18.83 -11.46
C TRP A 324 14.45 19.99 -12.06
N TYR A 325 13.64 19.76 -13.10
CA TYR A 325 12.79 20.81 -13.67
C TYR A 325 11.72 21.30 -12.69
N ALA A 326 11.11 20.39 -11.91
CA ALA A 326 10.11 20.74 -10.92
C ALA A 326 10.70 21.64 -9.83
N HIS A 327 11.96 21.42 -9.43
CA HIS A 327 12.67 22.25 -8.46
C HIS A 327 12.85 23.72 -8.91
N GLN A 328 12.84 23.98 -10.22
CA GLN A 328 12.98 25.34 -10.77
C GLN A 328 11.66 26.13 -10.74
N LEU A 329 10.55 25.53 -10.30
CA LEU A 329 9.25 26.20 -10.29
C LEU A 329 9.20 27.31 -9.22
N PRO A 330 8.40 28.37 -9.43
CA PRO A 330 8.25 29.42 -8.43
C PRO A 330 7.72 28.90 -7.09
N GLU A 331 8.15 29.53 -6.00
CA GLU A 331 7.79 29.14 -4.62
C GLU A 331 6.29 28.97 -4.37
N TRP A 332 5.45 29.80 -4.99
CA TRP A 332 3.99 29.71 -4.81
C TRP A 332 3.43 28.38 -5.33
N ILE A 333 4.01 27.82 -6.40
CA ILE A 333 3.63 26.49 -6.92
C ILE A 333 4.02 25.42 -5.92
N HIS A 334 5.20 25.50 -5.34
CA HIS A 334 5.65 24.56 -4.31
C HIS A 334 4.78 24.59 -3.06
N ARG A 335 4.41 25.79 -2.57
CA ARG A 335 3.47 25.95 -1.45
C ARG A 335 2.10 25.37 -1.78
N ALA A 336 1.56 25.67 -2.97
CA ALA A 336 0.29 25.13 -3.44
C ALA A 336 0.31 23.60 -3.58
N SER A 337 1.39 23.04 -4.14
CA SER A 337 1.60 21.59 -4.24
C SER A 337 1.70 20.92 -2.87
N CYS A 338 2.36 21.58 -1.90
CA CYS A 338 2.44 21.08 -0.53
C CYS A 338 1.06 21.05 0.14
N ALA A 339 0.27 22.14 0.01
CA ALA A 339 -1.10 22.18 0.50
C ALA A 339 -2.00 21.13 -0.19
N GLY A 340 -1.87 20.98 -1.51
CA GLY A 340 -2.58 19.96 -2.28
C GLY A 340 -2.24 18.54 -1.82
N MET A 341 -0.96 18.25 -1.60
CA MET A 341 -0.50 16.96 -1.06
C MET A 341 -1.08 16.70 0.33
N PHE A 342 -1.12 17.68 1.25
CA PHE A 342 -1.79 17.52 2.53
C PHE A 342 -3.30 17.24 2.39
N ALA A 343 -3.99 17.93 1.49
CA ALA A 343 -5.41 17.64 1.23
C ALA A 343 -5.60 16.20 0.75
N ILE A 344 -4.73 15.72 -0.14
CA ILE A 344 -4.78 14.36 -0.70
C ILE A 344 -4.38 13.30 0.32
N GLU A 345 -3.41 13.56 1.18
CA GLU A 345 -2.93 12.60 2.18
C GLU A 345 -3.80 12.59 3.44
N VAL A 346 -4.39 13.71 3.86
CA VAL A 346 -5.12 13.81 5.13
C VAL A 346 -6.64 13.78 4.94
N VAL A 347 -7.19 14.50 3.96
CA VAL A 347 -8.65 14.67 3.82
C VAL A 347 -9.25 13.63 2.88
N ILE A 348 -8.67 13.46 1.69
CA ILE A 348 -9.19 12.54 0.67
C ILE A 348 -9.32 11.08 1.14
N PRO A 349 -8.44 10.51 2.01
CA PRO A 349 -8.57 9.11 2.39
C PRO A 349 -9.88 8.79 3.12
N PHE A 350 -10.49 9.75 3.83
CA PHE A 350 -11.80 9.55 4.47
C PHE A 350 -12.91 9.23 3.45
N LEU A 351 -12.78 9.72 2.22
CA LEU A 351 -13.73 9.42 1.15
C LEU A 351 -13.76 7.93 0.79
N ILE A 352 -12.70 7.15 1.09
CA ILE A 352 -12.62 5.70 0.84
C ILE A 352 -13.80 4.95 1.50
N PHE A 353 -14.25 5.42 2.67
CA PHE A 353 -15.32 4.78 3.46
C PHE A 353 -16.71 5.37 3.18
N LEU A 354 -16.79 6.43 2.38
CA LEU A 354 -18.05 7.10 2.04
C LEU A 354 -18.82 6.35 0.92
N PRO A 355 -20.07 6.78 0.61
CA PRO A 355 -20.86 6.20 -0.46
C PRO A 355 -20.15 6.17 -1.82
N ARG A 356 -20.65 5.29 -2.69
CA ARG A 356 -20.01 4.86 -3.95
C ARG A 356 -19.34 5.99 -4.75
N ARG A 357 -20.02 7.12 -4.97
CA ARG A 357 -19.47 8.19 -5.81
C ARG A 357 -18.31 8.92 -5.16
N LEU A 358 -18.42 9.25 -3.87
CA LEU A 358 -17.33 9.88 -3.11
C LEU A 358 -16.15 8.95 -2.96
N ARG A 359 -16.42 7.66 -2.72
CA ARG A 359 -15.37 6.63 -2.73
C ARG A 359 -14.66 6.59 -4.08
N VAL A 360 -15.36 6.40 -5.19
CA VAL A 360 -14.73 6.36 -6.52
C VAL A 360 -13.99 7.67 -6.84
N LEU A 361 -14.48 8.81 -6.37
CA LEU A 361 -13.82 10.11 -6.56
C LEU A 361 -12.44 10.15 -5.90
N SER A 362 -12.22 9.46 -4.78
CA SER A 362 -10.93 9.47 -4.08
C SER A 362 -9.79 8.84 -4.88
N PHE A 363 -10.11 7.96 -5.84
CA PHE A 363 -9.15 7.31 -6.72
C PHE A 363 -8.24 8.32 -7.44
N TRP A 364 -8.83 9.33 -8.07
CA TRP A 364 -8.13 10.27 -8.95
C TRP A 364 -7.04 11.09 -8.25
N PRO A 365 -7.32 11.83 -7.16
CA PRO A 365 -6.29 12.57 -6.44
C PRO A 365 -5.19 11.67 -5.87
N MET A 366 -5.54 10.51 -5.29
CA MET A 366 -4.52 9.62 -4.70
C MET A 366 -3.62 8.98 -5.77
N ALA A 367 -4.20 8.41 -6.84
CA ALA A 367 -3.43 7.85 -7.94
C ALA A 367 -2.64 8.92 -8.71
N GLY A 368 -3.24 10.11 -8.88
CA GLY A 368 -2.60 11.26 -9.51
C GLY A 368 -1.38 11.75 -8.72
N LEU A 369 -1.48 11.85 -7.39
CA LEU A 369 -0.34 12.18 -6.53
C LEU A 369 0.79 11.16 -6.70
N MET A 370 0.47 9.86 -6.65
CA MET A 370 1.48 8.81 -6.84
C MET A 370 2.13 8.86 -8.23
N PHE A 371 1.36 9.19 -9.27
CA PHE A 371 1.89 9.35 -10.62
C PHE A 371 2.84 10.54 -10.74
N VAL A 372 2.49 11.69 -10.13
CA VAL A 372 3.39 12.86 -10.11
C VAL A 372 4.67 12.54 -9.34
N ILE A 373 4.57 11.88 -8.17
CA ILE A 373 5.74 11.46 -7.38
C ILE A 373 6.66 10.55 -8.21
N LEU A 374 6.08 9.58 -8.94
CA LEU A 374 6.83 8.68 -9.83
C LEU A 374 7.58 9.43 -10.92
N LEU A 375 6.99 10.49 -11.49
CA LEU A 375 7.65 11.30 -12.50
C LEU A 375 8.80 12.11 -11.92
N THR A 376 8.66 12.63 -10.69
CA THR A 376 9.61 13.54 -10.08
C THR A 376 10.67 12.88 -9.19
N GLY A 377 10.53 11.59 -8.87
CA GLY A 377 11.44 10.87 -7.97
C GLY A 377 11.43 9.35 -8.18
N ASN A 378 12.58 8.70 -7.96
CA ASN A 378 12.74 7.26 -8.18
C ASN A 378 12.40 6.43 -6.94
N TYR A 379 11.11 6.24 -6.62
CA TYR A 379 10.65 5.42 -5.48
C TYR A 379 10.33 3.97 -5.88
N THR A 380 11.19 3.34 -6.67
CA THR A 380 11.17 1.88 -6.88
C THR A 380 9.80 1.40 -7.41
N PHE A 381 9.23 0.33 -6.84
CA PHE A 381 7.87 -0.14 -7.09
C PHE A 381 6.82 0.48 -6.14
N PHE A 382 7.19 1.39 -5.23
CA PHE A 382 6.28 1.97 -4.23
C PHE A 382 5.07 2.69 -4.85
N ASN A 383 5.32 3.59 -5.80
CA ASN A 383 4.23 4.34 -6.44
C ASN A 383 3.31 3.41 -7.23
N TRP A 384 3.87 2.44 -7.95
CA TRP A 384 3.11 1.42 -8.68
C TRP A 384 2.21 0.60 -7.74
N LEU A 385 2.76 0.14 -6.61
CA LEU A 385 2.01 -0.60 -5.60
C LEU A 385 0.89 0.24 -4.97
N THR A 386 1.14 1.53 -4.75
CA THR A 386 0.13 2.44 -4.18
C THR A 386 -0.98 2.77 -5.19
N ILE A 387 -0.64 2.98 -6.47
CA ILE A 387 -1.64 3.12 -7.55
C ILE A 387 -2.48 1.84 -7.67
N LEU A 388 -1.85 0.68 -7.57
CA LEU A 388 -2.52 -0.61 -7.56
C LEU A 388 -3.49 -0.72 -6.38
N LEU A 389 -3.09 -0.30 -5.18
CA LEU A 389 -3.99 -0.20 -4.01
C LEU A 389 -5.17 0.74 -4.25
N CYS A 390 -4.96 1.87 -4.94
CA CYS A 390 -6.03 2.79 -5.29
C CYS A 390 -7.13 2.11 -6.15
N LEU A 391 -6.80 1.07 -6.94
CA LEU A 391 -7.81 0.33 -7.70
C LEU A 391 -8.88 -0.31 -6.82
N THR A 392 -8.56 -0.65 -5.57
CA THR A 392 -9.50 -1.33 -4.65
C THR A 392 -10.69 -0.47 -4.25
N VAL A 393 -10.60 0.85 -4.45
CA VAL A 393 -11.66 1.84 -4.23
C VAL A 393 -12.72 1.79 -5.34
N LEU A 394 -12.30 1.37 -6.54
CA LEU A 394 -13.15 1.25 -7.72
C LEU A 394 -14.02 0.00 -7.65
N ASP A 395 -15.21 0.07 -8.25
CA ASP A 395 -16.02 -1.11 -8.55
C ASP A 395 -15.94 -1.44 -10.04
N ASP A 396 -16.39 -2.63 -10.42
CA ASP A 396 -16.29 -3.14 -11.79
C ASP A 396 -16.97 -2.23 -12.83
N ARG A 397 -17.95 -1.42 -12.41
CA ARG A 397 -18.62 -0.45 -13.27
C ARG A 397 -17.82 0.82 -13.45
N ALA A 398 -17.22 1.33 -12.38
CA ALA A 398 -16.28 2.45 -12.48
C ALA A 398 -15.12 2.06 -13.39
N LEU A 399 -14.58 0.84 -13.21
CA LEU A 399 -13.55 0.24 -14.06
C LEU A 399 -13.96 0.23 -15.53
N GLN A 400 -15.16 -0.27 -15.82
CA GLN A 400 -15.69 -0.36 -17.18
C GLN A 400 -15.91 1.01 -17.84
N ARG A 401 -16.29 2.04 -17.06
CA ARG A 401 -16.45 3.40 -17.59
C ARG A 401 -15.13 4.06 -17.92
N MET A 402 -14.09 3.85 -17.10
CA MET A 402 -12.77 4.44 -17.35
C MET A 402 -12.07 3.83 -18.56
N TRP A 403 -12.20 2.51 -18.76
CA TRP A 403 -11.61 1.79 -19.90
C TRP A 403 -12.63 1.43 -20.98
N GLY A 404 -13.56 2.33 -21.29
CA GLY A 404 -14.66 2.10 -22.24
C GLY A 404 -14.26 1.72 -23.67
N PHE A 405 -12.97 1.85 -24.03
CA PHE A 405 -12.37 1.41 -25.30
C PHE A 405 -12.01 -0.08 -25.30
N VAL A 406 -11.77 -0.69 -24.14
CA VAL A 406 -11.68 -2.14 -24.04
C VAL A 406 -13.11 -2.67 -24.02
N ARG A 407 -13.63 -3.03 -25.21
CA ARG A 407 -14.91 -3.76 -25.34
C ARG A 407 -14.77 -5.12 -24.67
N TRP A 408 -14.93 -5.14 -23.35
CA TRP A 408 -15.09 -6.36 -22.60
C TRP A 408 -16.42 -6.96 -23.06
N LYS A 409 -16.38 -8.07 -23.80
CA LYS A 409 -17.58 -8.84 -24.16
C LYS A 409 -18.33 -9.11 -22.85
N ASN A 410 -19.47 -8.45 -22.65
CA ASN A 410 -20.39 -8.76 -21.56
C ASN A 410 -20.96 -10.16 -21.85
N SER A 411 -20.15 -11.20 -21.68
CA SER A 411 -20.62 -12.57 -21.65
C SER A 411 -21.41 -12.72 -20.34
N ASP A 412 -22.73 -12.64 -20.50
CA ASP A 412 -23.73 -13.32 -19.67
C ASP A 412 -23.88 -12.90 -18.19
N VAL A 413 -23.81 -11.60 -17.88
CA VAL A 413 -24.38 -11.12 -16.60
C VAL A 413 -25.87 -10.77 -16.73
N THR A 414 -26.35 -10.52 -17.94
CA THR A 414 -27.74 -10.06 -18.19
C THR A 414 -28.69 -11.13 -18.70
N ARG A 415 -28.25 -12.37 -18.97
CA ARG A 415 -29.09 -13.41 -19.60
C ARG A 415 -29.41 -14.64 -18.75
N GLN A 416 -28.83 -14.79 -17.56
CA GLN A 416 -29.33 -15.75 -16.58
C GLN A 416 -30.31 -15.06 -15.63
N GLY A 417 -31.53 -14.85 -16.09
CA GLY A 417 -32.66 -15.05 -15.19
C GLY A 417 -32.71 -16.55 -14.92
N THR A 418 -32.27 -16.98 -13.75
CA THR A 418 -32.53 -18.27 -13.08
C THR A 418 -31.43 -18.55 -12.06
N LYS A 419 -31.83 -18.65 -10.79
CA LYS A 419 -31.05 -19.15 -9.66
C LYS A 419 -29.67 -18.48 -9.50
N GLU A 420 -29.60 -17.50 -8.61
CA GLU A 420 -28.33 -17.34 -7.87
C GLU A 420 -27.90 -18.75 -7.46
N PRO A 421 -26.71 -19.24 -7.85
CA PRO A 421 -26.19 -20.38 -7.13
C PRO A 421 -26.18 -19.88 -5.68
N ALA A 422 -26.94 -20.57 -4.85
CA ALA A 422 -26.87 -20.39 -3.41
C ALA A 422 -25.38 -20.33 -3.03
N LEU A 423 -25.08 -19.76 -1.88
CA LEU A 423 -23.75 -19.73 -1.27
C LEU A 423 -23.21 -21.16 -0.96
N THR A 424 -23.24 -22.09 -1.93
CA THR A 424 -23.12 -23.55 -1.80
C THR A 424 -21.92 -24.09 -2.58
N GLY A 425 -21.14 -23.24 -3.25
CA GLY A 425 -19.84 -23.64 -3.81
C GLY A 425 -18.71 -23.73 -2.78
N TRP A 426 -18.93 -23.20 -1.57
CA TRP A 426 -18.01 -23.33 -0.43
C TRP A 426 -18.74 -24.15 0.62
N LYS A 427 -18.14 -25.24 1.11
CA LYS A 427 -18.67 -25.91 2.32
C LYS A 427 -18.85 -24.82 3.38
N PRO A 428 -20.00 -24.70 4.06
CA PRO A 428 -20.27 -23.60 4.98
C PRO A 428 -19.13 -23.41 5.99
N ALA A 429 -18.54 -24.51 6.48
CA ALA A 429 -17.36 -24.50 7.34
C ALA A 429 -16.16 -23.70 6.77
N PHE A 430 -15.85 -23.84 5.47
CA PHE A 430 -14.75 -23.12 4.82
C PHE A 430 -15.03 -21.62 4.69
N GLY A 431 -16.29 -21.23 4.47
CA GLY A 431 -16.72 -19.84 4.46
C GLY A 431 -16.62 -19.15 5.82
N TRP A 432 -17.05 -19.84 6.88
CA TRP A 432 -16.94 -19.32 8.26
C TRP A 432 -15.48 -19.19 8.70
N THR A 433 -14.62 -20.16 8.38
CA THR A 433 -13.19 -20.09 8.70
C THR A 433 -12.51 -18.93 7.98
N HIS A 434 -12.73 -18.76 6.67
CA HIS A 434 -12.14 -17.64 5.90
C HIS A 434 -12.63 -16.28 6.40
N LEU A 435 -13.92 -16.17 6.71
CA LEU A 435 -14.50 -14.96 7.30
C LEU A 435 -13.86 -14.64 8.66
N SER A 436 -13.72 -15.65 9.52
CA SER A 436 -13.16 -15.51 10.87
C SER A 436 -11.68 -15.11 10.82
N ILE A 437 -10.88 -15.72 9.95
CA ILE A 437 -9.48 -15.36 9.74
C ILE A 437 -9.37 -13.92 9.23
N SER A 438 -10.17 -13.55 8.21
CA SER A 438 -10.14 -12.20 7.66
C SER A 438 -10.56 -11.14 8.69
N ALA A 439 -11.56 -11.45 9.52
CA ALA A 439 -12.00 -10.59 10.61
C ALA A 439 -10.94 -10.47 11.71
N ALA A 440 -10.28 -11.57 12.07
CA ALA A 440 -9.18 -11.57 13.04
C ALA A 440 -7.99 -10.73 12.56
N VAL A 441 -7.61 -10.85 11.29
CA VAL A 441 -6.55 -10.02 10.68
C VAL A 441 -6.95 -8.54 10.69
N LEU A 442 -8.21 -8.22 10.36
CA LEU A 442 -8.72 -6.84 10.43
C LEU A 442 -8.68 -6.28 11.86
N LEU A 443 -9.10 -7.07 12.84
CA LEU A 443 -9.08 -6.67 14.25
C LEU A 443 -7.65 -6.47 14.75
N LEU A 444 -6.75 -7.41 14.46
CA LEU A 444 -5.34 -7.29 14.82
C LEU A 444 -4.68 -6.07 14.17
N ALA A 445 -4.90 -5.87 12.86
CA ALA A 445 -4.41 -4.69 12.15
C ALA A 445 -4.98 -3.40 12.75
N GLY A 446 -6.25 -3.38 13.14
CA GLY A 446 -6.89 -2.26 13.83
C GLY A 446 -6.26 -1.96 15.18
N VAL A 447 -6.04 -2.98 16.03
CA VAL A 447 -5.42 -2.85 17.35
C VAL A 447 -3.99 -2.31 17.24
N VAL A 448 -3.15 -2.91 16.40
CA VAL A 448 -1.75 -2.49 16.22
C VAL A 448 -1.69 -1.08 15.64
N THR A 449 -2.53 -0.77 14.65
CA THR A 449 -2.60 0.59 14.08
C THR A 449 -3.05 1.61 15.12
N THR A 450 -4.00 1.26 15.99
CA THR A 450 -4.45 2.14 17.09
C THR A 450 -3.31 2.39 18.08
N GLY A 451 -2.56 1.36 18.46
CA GLY A 451 -1.37 1.50 19.29
C GLY A 451 -0.31 2.41 18.66
N GLN A 452 -0.09 2.30 17.35
CA GLN A 452 0.81 3.18 16.59
C GLN A 452 0.30 4.64 16.58
N MET A 453 -1.01 4.84 16.39
CA MET A 453 -1.63 6.17 16.44
C MET A 453 -1.47 6.80 17.82
N PHE A 454 -1.67 6.07 18.92
CA PHE A 454 -1.41 6.61 20.26
C PHE A 454 0.02 7.13 20.38
N ARG A 455 1.02 6.34 19.99
CA ARG A 455 2.43 6.76 20.01
C ARG A 455 2.67 8.00 19.15
N MET A 456 2.04 8.06 17.98
CA MET A 456 2.13 9.21 17.07
C MET A 456 1.62 10.51 17.71
N TYR A 457 0.52 10.42 18.47
CA TYR A 457 -0.04 11.55 19.24
C TYR A 457 0.63 11.74 20.62
N ARG A 458 1.78 11.10 20.87
CA ARG A 458 2.52 11.12 22.15
C ARG A 458 1.72 10.59 23.34
N PHE A 459 0.68 9.79 23.10
CA PHE A 459 -0.01 9.00 24.11
C PHE A 459 0.67 7.64 24.28
N GLN A 460 0.75 7.15 25.51
CA GLN A 460 1.23 5.80 25.77
C GLN A 460 0.09 4.80 25.50
N PRO A 461 0.22 3.90 24.50
CA PRO A 461 -0.75 2.83 24.33
C PRO A 461 -0.70 1.88 25.52
N PRO A 462 -1.83 1.23 25.88
CA PRO A 462 -1.82 0.12 26.83
C PRO A 462 -0.74 -0.92 26.48
N SER A 463 -0.07 -1.48 27.48
CA SER A 463 1.06 -2.42 27.30
C SER A 463 0.69 -3.58 26.38
N TRP A 464 -0.48 -4.19 26.59
CA TRP A 464 -0.97 -5.31 25.77
C TRP A 464 -1.05 -4.99 24.27
N MET A 465 -1.36 -3.74 23.87
CA MET A 465 -1.34 -3.35 22.45
C MET A 465 0.09 -3.30 21.91
N SER A 466 1.02 -2.80 22.73
CA SER A 466 2.44 -2.75 22.39
C SER A 466 3.05 -4.15 22.28
N ASP A 467 2.71 -5.03 23.21
CA ASP A 467 3.18 -6.41 23.26
C ASP A 467 2.68 -7.20 22.06
N LEU A 468 1.40 -7.05 21.69
CA LEU A 468 0.85 -7.62 20.46
C LEU A 468 1.55 -7.09 19.22
N GLY A 469 1.82 -5.78 19.16
CA GLY A 469 2.57 -5.16 18.06
C GLY A 469 3.99 -5.71 17.94
N GLN A 470 4.70 -5.87 19.05
CA GLN A 470 6.05 -6.47 19.07
C GLN A 470 6.03 -7.94 18.68
N PHE A 471 5.01 -8.70 19.11
CA PHE A 471 4.86 -10.11 18.78
C PHE A 471 4.73 -10.35 17.27
N VAL A 472 4.01 -9.47 16.55
CA VAL A 472 3.78 -9.60 15.10
C VAL A 472 4.78 -8.83 14.25
N ALA A 473 5.62 -7.97 14.85
CA ALA A 473 6.60 -7.15 14.15
C ALA A 473 7.56 -7.96 13.24
N PRO A 474 8.07 -9.15 13.64
CA PRO A 474 8.94 -9.95 12.77
C PRO A 474 8.29 -10.37 11.45
N LEU A 475 6.96 -10.48 11.39
CA LEU A 475 6.24 -10.80 10.15
C LEU A 475 6.17 -9.62 9.17
N ARG A 476 6.51 -8.41 9.63
CA ARG A 476 6.59 -7.17 8.83
C ARG A 476 5.32 -6.91 8.00
N SER A 477 4.17 -7.35 8.49
CA SER A 477 2.89 -7.35 7.78
C SER A 477 1.82 -6.47 8.44
N ILE A 478 2.18 -5.70 9.47
CA ILE A 478 1.34 -4.63 10.05
C ILE A 478 2.28 -3.49 10.43
N ASN A 479 2.38 -2.48 9.57
CA ASN A 479 3.45 -1.48 9.64
C ASN A 479 2.93 -0.05 9.81
N SER A 480 3.80 0.83 10.31
CA SER A 480 3.57 2.28 10.26
C SER A 480 4.19 2.88 9.00
N TYR A 481 3.60 3.95 8.48
CA TYR A 481 4.07 4.65 7.28
C TYR A 481 4.29 6.13 7.59
N GLY A 482 5.37 6.68 7.03
CA GLY A 482 5.81 8.03 7.40
C GLY A 482 7.11 8.47 6.73
N LEU A 483 7.23 8.25 5.43
CA LEU A 483 8.37 8.74 4.65
C LEU A 483 8.49 10.26 4.74
N PHE A 484 9.72 10.74 4.94
CA PHE A 484 10.07 12.16 5.06
C PHE A 484 9.29 12.92 6.14
N GLN A 485 9.07 12.28 7.30
CA GLN A 485 8.45 12.92 8.46
C GLN A 485 9.11 14.25 8.85
N VAL A 486 10.44 14.30 8.82
CA VAL A 486 11.26 15.50 8.96
C VAL A 486 11.89 15.77 7.60
N MET A 487 11.80 17.01 7.11
CA MET A 487 12.30 17.33 5.78
C MET A 487 13.82 17.46 5.81
N THR A 488 14.50 16.75 4.91
CA THR A 488 15.92 16.97 4.67
C THR A 488 16.10 18.26 3.87
N THR A 489 16.76 19.27 4.44
CA THR A 489 16.98 20.59 3.82
C THR A 489 18.35 20.74 3.17
N THR A 490 19.16 19.68 3.18
CA THR A 490 20.49 19.63 2.55
C THR A 490 20.65 18.31 1.83
N ARG A 491 21.42 18.28 0.73
CA ARG A 491 21.79 17.04 0.06
C ARG A 491 23.27 16.70 0.29
N PRO A 492 23.63 16.06 1.42
CA PRO A 492 24.98 15.55 1.60
C PRO A 492 25.20 14.32 0.70
N GLU A 493 26.38 14.21 0.11
CA GLU A 493 26.78 13.09 -0.73
C GLU A 493 28.20 12.66 -0.39
N ILE A 494 28.38 11.35 -0.20
CA ILE A 494 29.69 10.74 0.03
C ILE A 494 30.31 10.42 -1.32
N ILE A 495 31.53 10.90 -1.54
CA ILE A 495 32.38 10.58 -2.69
C ILE A 495 33.54 9.73 -2.19
N VAL A 496 33.63 8.50 -2.68
CA VAL A 496 34.69 7.54 -2.36
C VAL A 496 35.83 7.73 -3.35
N GLU A 497 37.05 7.90 -2.85
CA GLU A 497 38.22 8.19 -3.67
C GLU A 497 39.35 7.20 -3.33
N GLY A 498 40.01 6.67 -4.36
CA GLY A 498 41.22 5.85 -4.24
C GLY A 498 42.47 6.61 -4.69
N SER A 499 43.63 6.19 -4.18
CA SER A 499 44.94 6.75 -4.54
C SER A 499 46.06 5.71 -4.38
N ASN A 500 47.08 5.79 -5.24
CA ASN A 500 48.30 4.97 -5.14
C ASN A 500 49.45 5.70 -4.44
N ASP A 501 49.44 7.03 -4.43
CA ASP A 501 50.52 7.89 -3.95
C ASP A 501 50.12 8.76 -2.75
N GLY A 502 48.83 8.76 -2.38
CA GLY A 502 48.27 9.61 -1.33
C GLY A 502 48.05 11.07 -1.76
N THR A 503 48.40 11.45 -2.99
CA THR A 503 48.31 12.83 -3.49
C THR A 503 47.30 12.98 -4.63
N THR A 504 47.29 12.03 -5.56
CA THR A 504 46.37 11.99 -6.69
C THR A 504 45.19 11.09 -6.33
N TRP A 505 44.01 11.68 -6.22
CA TRP A 505 42.79 11.00 -5.79
C TRP A 505 41.81 10.88 -6.95
N LYS A 506 41.33 9.66 -7.22
CA LYS A 506 40.34 9.37 -8.27
C LYS A 506 39.06 8.83 -7.65
N ALA A 507 37.92 9.38 -8.06
CA ALA A 507 36.62 9.00 -7.52
C ALA A 507 36.10 7.69 -8.12
N TYR A 508 35.51 6.87 -7.26
CA TYR A 508 34.65 5.76 -7.66
C TYR A 508 33.24 6.29 -7.93
N GLU A 509 32.73 6.07 -9.14
CA GLU A 509 31.38 6.49 -9.50
C GLU A 509 30.38 5.37 -9.26
N PHE A 510 29.26 5.73 -8.64
CA PHE A 510 28.14 4.82 -8.37
C PHE A 510 27.16 4.84 -9.54
N ASN A 511 26.35 3.78 -9.67
CA ASN A 511 25.48 3.58 -10.84
C ASN A 511 24.42 4.66 -11.02
N TYR A 512 23.86 5.21 -9.95
CA TYR A 512 22.65 6.05 -10.05
C TYR A 512 22.60 7.27 -9.14
N LYS A 513 23.28 7.26 -7.98
CA LYS A 513 23.32 8.44 -7.11
C LYS A 513 24.08 9.59 -7.75
N ALA A 514 23.88 10.79 -7.22
CA ALA A 514 24.65 11.97 -7.64
C ALA A 514 26.15 11.75 -7.39
N GLY A 515 26.98 12.08 -8.38
CA GLY A 515 28.43 11.89 -8.38
C GLY A 515 29.05 12.97 -9.26
N ASP A 516 29.40 12.62 -10.50
CA ASP A 516 29.75 13.60 -11.53
C ASP A 516 28.72 14.74 -11.66
N LEU A 517 29.22 15.98 -11.74
CA LEU A 517 28.43 17.20 -11.84
C LEU A 517 27.70 17.33 -13.17
N GLY A 518 28.29 16.78 -14.24
CA GLY A 518 27.71 16.73 -15.59
C GLY A 518 26.62 15.67 -15.73
N ARG A 519 26.54 14.72 -14.79
CA ARG A 519 25.60 13.59 -14.88
C ARG A 519 24.18 14.05 -14.56
N ARG A 520 23.33 14.01 -15.58
CA ARG A 520 21.88 14.19 -15.44
C ARG A 520 21.29 13.14 -14.50
N PRO A 521 20.37 13.51 -13.58
CA PRO A 521 19.66 12.53 -12.75
C PRO A 521 18.91 11.50 -13.62
N PRO A 522 19.04 10.18 -13.39
CA PRO A 522 18.43 9.17 -14.24
C PRO A 522 16.96 8.87 -13.88
N MET A 523 16.23 8.23 -14.80
CA MET A 523 14.95 7.57 -14.52
C MET A 523 15.21 6.07 -14.35
N ILE A 524 15.00 5.56 -13.14
CA ILE A 524 15.42 4.23 -12.68
C ILE A 524 14.22 3.37 -12.29
N ALA A 525 13.20 4.00 -11.70
CA ALA A 525 12.00 3.30 -11.29
C ALA A 525 11.41 2.53 -12.49
N PRO A 526 11.08 1.23 -12.34
CA PRO A 526 10.76 0.61 -11.06
C PRO A 526 11.89 -0.21 -10.41
N HIS A 527 13.12 -0.20 -10.98
CA HIS A 527 14.29 -0.80 -10.33
C HIS A 527 14.66 -0.03 -9.05
N GLN A 528 15.15 -0.74 -8.04
CA GLN A 528 15.70 -0.15 -6.83
C GLN A 528 17.18 -0.47 -6.68
N PRO A 529 18.08 0.51 -6.88
CA PRO A 529 19.49 0.33 -6.57
C PRO A 529 19.69 0.46 -5.06
N ARG A 530 19.83 -0.68 -4.36
CA ARG A 530 19.84 -0.73 -2.89
C ARG A 530 21.08 -0.03 -2.31
N LEU A 531 22.24 -0.18 -2.95
CA LEU A 531 23.48 0.48 -2.53
C LEU A 531 23.37 2.02 -2.64
N ASP A 532 22.99 2.53 -3.81
CA ASP A 532 22.83 3.97 -4.04
C ASP A 532 21.81 4.61 -3.08
N TRP A 533 20.71 3.90 -2.81
CA TRP A 533 19.74 4.32 -1.80
C TRP A 533 20.34 4.36 -0.39
N GLN A 534 21.12 3.35 0.00
CA GLN A 534 21.76 3.31 1.32
C GLN A 534 22.86 4.36 1.47
N MET A 535 23.57 4.71 0.40
CA MET A 535 24.54 5.81 0.39
C MET A 535 23.89 7.16 0.76
N TRP A 536 22.64 7.40 0.35
CA TRP A 536 21.90 8.60 0.75
C TRP A 536 21.65 8.63 2.27
N PHE A 537 21.25 7.50 2.87
CA PHE A 537 21.06 7.42 4.33
C PHE A 537 22.40 7.55 5.07
N ALA A 538 23.47 6.92 4.57
CA ALA A 538 24.80 7.02 5.16
C ALA A 538 25.30 8.48 5.22
N ALA A 539 25.05 9.25 4.15
CA ALA A 539 25.48 10.65 4.07
C ALA A 539 24.83 11.57 5.11
N LEU A 540 23.67 11.19 5.66
CA LEU A 540 23.00 11.92 6.75
C LEU A 540 23.61 11.65 8.13
N GLY A 541 24.44 10.61 8.25
CA GLY A 541 25.00 10.15 9.51
C GLY A 541 26.52 10.21 9.59
N ASP A 542 27.06 9.35 10.43
CA ASP A 542 28.50 9.16 10.63
C ASP A 542 28.94 7.79 10.12
N VAL A 543 30.20 7.68 9.73
CA VAL A 543 30.77 6.43 9.20
C VAL A 543 30.62 5.26 10.18
N ARG A 544 30.70 5.51 11.50
CA ARG A 544 30.55 4.48 12.54
C ARG A 544 29.18 3.85 12.59
N ALA A 545 28.14 4.56 12.13
CA ALA A 545 26.78 4.03 12.07
C ALA A 545 26.55 3.14 10.83
N ASN A 546 27.53 3.03 9.93
CA ASN A 546 27.41 2.34 8.65
C ASN A 546 28.54 1.29 8.46
N PRO A 547 28.54 0.17 9.20
CA PRO A 547 29.58 -0.86 9.07
C PRO A 547 29.72 -1.44 7.66
N TRP A 548 28.61 -1.56 6.93
CA TRP A 548 28.60 -2.02 5.54
C TRP A 548 29.42 -1.10 4.62
N PHE A 549 29.49 0.20 4.92
CA PHE A 549 30.28 1.16 4.15
C PHE A 549 31.78 0.97 4.39
N LEU A 550 32.18 0.70 5.63
CA LEU A 550 33.57 0.35 5.94
C LEU A 550 33.99 -0.95 5.23
N LYS A 551 33.12 -1.96 5.21
CA LYS A 551 33.35 -3.21 4.48
C LYS A 551 33.43 -2.99 2.96
N LEU A 552 32.64 -2.06 2.41
CA LEU A 552 32.77 -1.62 1.01
C LEU A 552 34.17 -1.03 0.76
N CYS A 553 34.62 -0.09 1.60
CA CYS A 553 35.95 0.51 1.47
C CYS A 553 37.09 -0.51 1.61
N GLU A 554 36.98 -1.44 2.56
CA GLU A 554 37.94 -2.54 2.74
C GLU A 554 38.02 -3.42 1.49
N LYS A 555 36.87 -3.83 0.95
CA LYS A 555 36.80 -4.65 -0.26
C LYS A 555 37.40 -3.96 -1.49
N ILE A 556 37.16 -2.65 -1.63
CA ILE A 556 37.79 -1.84 -2.69
C ILE A 556 39.31 -1.83 -2.54
N LEU A 557 39.84 -1.61 -1.33
CA LEU A 557 41.29 -1.67 -1.05
C LEU A 557 41.90 -3.05 -1.34
N ARG A 558 41.11 -4.12 -1.19
CA ARG A 558 41.53 -5.49 -1.50
C ARG A 558 41.38 -5.87 -2.98
N GLY A 559 40.80 -5.01 -3.82
CA GLY A 559 40.51 -5.32 -5.22
C GLY A 559 39.42 -6.36 -5.41
N ASP A 560 38.49 -6.48 -4.47
CA ASP A 560 37.43 -7.48 -4.51
C ASP A 560 36.33 -7.10 -5.54
N GLU A 561 36.16 -7.95 -6.55
CA GLU A 561 35.18 -7.77 -7.63
C GLU A 561 33.73 -7.67 -7.12
N SER A 562 33.41 -8.31 -5.99
CA SER A 562 32.06 -8.25 -5.39
C SER A 562 31.66 -6.84 -4.95
N ALA A 563 32.62 -5.96 -4.67
CA ALA A 563 32.37 -4.57 -4.34
C ALA A 563 32.37 -3.68 -5.60
N THR A 564 33.32 -3.88 -6.52
CA THR A 564 33.45 -3.03 -7.71
C THR A 564 32.33 -3.26 -8.72
N VAL A 565 31.74 -4.46 -8.79
CA VAL A 565 30.56 -4.74 -9.64
C VAL A 565 29.31 -3.95 -9.24
N LEU A 566 29.27 -3.41 -8.02
CA LEU A 566 28.18 -2.53 -7.56
C LEU A 566 28.36 -1.06 -8.01
N LEU A 567 29.50 -0.73 -8.60
CA LEU A 567 29.90 0.61 -9.01
C LEU A 567 29.86 0.74 -10.54
N ASP A 568 29.69 1.98 -11.02
CA ASP A 568 29.65 2.31 -12.45
C ASP A 568 31.07 2.40 -13.02
N THR A 569 31.99 3.02 -12.27
CA THR A 569 33.37 3.23 -12.71
C THR A 569 34.35 2.87 -11.60
N ASN A 570 35.26 1.94 -11.90
CA ASN A 570 36.44 1.67 -11.10
C ASN A 570 37.67 2.36 -11.75
N PRO A 571 38.24 3.42 -11.13
CA PRO A 571 39.41 4.11 -11.66
C PRO A 571 40.73 3.32 -11.51
N PHE A 572 40.69 2.15 -10.87
CA PHE A 572 41.81 1.25 -10.59
C PHE A 572 41.49 -0.18 -11.05
N PRO A 573 41.37 -0.44 -12.38
CA PRO A 573 40.94 -1.74 -12.90
C PRO A 573 42.04 -2.82 -12.88
N GLU A 574 43.31 -2.42 -12.96
CA GLU A 574 44.45 -3.36 -13.03
C GLU A 574 44.97 -3.75 -11.64
N GLU A 575 45.17 -2.76 -10.77
CA GLU A 575 45.65 -2.95 -9.40
C GLU A 575 44.79 -2.12 -8.44
N PRO A 576 44.40 -2.67 -7.27
CA PRO A 576 43.61 -1.91 -6.30
C PRO A 576 44.40 -0.73 -5.71
N PRO A 577 43.70 0.32 -5.24
CA PRO A 577 44.37 1.48 -4.69
C PRO A 577 45.08 1.17 -3.37
N ALA A 578 46.24 1.78 -3.15
CA ALA A 578 46.98 1.66 -1.88
C ALA A 578 46.26 2.36 -0.72
N TYR A 579 45.55 3.45 -1.03
CA TYR A 579 44.83 4.28 -0.07
C TYR A 579 43.41 4.56 -0.55
N ILE A 580 42.48 4.66 0.40
CA ILE A 580 41.11 5.07 0.17
C ILE A 580 40.73 6.15 1.16
N ARG A 581 39.85 7.06 0.74
CA ARG A 581 39.19 8.04 1.62
C ARG A 581 37.77 8.26 1.16
N ALA A 582 36.96 8.90 2.01
CA ALA A 582 35.63 9.33 1.63
C ALA A 582 35.38 10.77 2.06
N ARG A 583 34.90 11.60 1.13
CA ARG A 583 34.64 13.02 1.36
C ARG A 583 33.16 13.29 1.29
N LEU A 584 32.65 14.09 2.23
CA LEU A 584 31.27 14.54 2.24
C LEU A 584 31.19 15.90 1.54
N TYR A 585 30.31 15.99 0.56
CA TYR A 585 30.00 17.21 -0.16
C TYR A 585 28.53 17.57 0.01
N SER A 586 28.20 18.86 0.01
CA SER A 586 26.83 19.34 -0.14
C SER A 586 26.57 19.56 -1.62
N TYR A 587 25.68 18.75 -2.18
CA TYR A 587 25.22 18.90 -3.56
C TYR A 587 24.02 19.83 -3.60
N ARG A 588 23.92 20.58 -4.71
CA ARG A 588 22.73 21.34 -5.08
C ARG A 588 22.47 21.19 -6.57
N PHE A 589 21.22 21.29 -6.97
CA PHE A 589 20.89 21.48 -8.37
C PHE A 589 21.44 22.81 -8.87
N THR A 590 21.87 22.81 -10.12
CA THR A 590 22.13 24.06 -10.84
C THR A 590 20.81 24.78 -11.14
N SER A 591 20.86 26.11 -11.24
CA SER A 591 19.78 26.87 -11.85
C SER A 591 19.74 26.62 -13.36
N MET A 592 18.64 26.99 -14.02
CA MET A 592 18.54 26.96 -15.48
C MET A 592 19.63 27.76 -16.20
N GLU A 593 20.12 28.85 -15.58
CA GLU A 593 21.19 29.69 -16.11
C GLU A 593 22.54 29.00 -15.94
N GLU A 594 22.86 28.55 -14.72
CA GLU A 594 24.09 27.81 -14.40
C GLU A 594 24.25 26.55 -15.25
N ALA A 595 23.16 25.82 -15.49
CA ALA A 595 23.15 24.62 -16.32
C ALA A 595 23.46 24.93 -17.80
N ARG A 596 22.99 26.07 -18.32
CA ARG A 596 23.27 26.51 -19.70
C ARG A 596 24.72 26.94 -19.88
N GLU A 597 25.31 27.57 -18.86
CA GLU A 597 26.69 28.07 -18.91
C GLU A 597 27.71 26.96 -18.71
N SER A 598 27.50 26.11 -17.69
CA SER A 598 28.49 25.10 -17.29
C SER A 598 28.26 23.72 -17.93
N GLY A 599 27.05 23.45 -18.43
CA GLY A 599 26.63 22.10 -18.83
C GLY A 599 26.36 21.15 -17.67
N ASN A 600 26.52 21.60 -16.41
CA ASN A 600 26.36 20.77 -15.22
C ASN A 600 24.90 20.76 -14.72
N TRP A 601 24.48 19.60 -14.21
CA TRP A 601 23.19 19.42 -13.52
C TRP A 601 23.29 19.67 -12.02
N TRP A 602 24.50 19.57 -11.50
CA TRP A 602 24.82 19.69 -10.09
C TRP A 602 25.96 20.67 -9.87
N LYS A 603 25.94 21.29 -8.70
CA LYS A 603 27.09 21.96 -8.09
C LYS A 603 27.32 21.36 -6.72
N ARG A 604 28.57 21.36 -6.26
CA ARG A 604 28.92 20.79 -4.95
C ARG A 604 29.92 21.64 -4.21
N GLU A 605 29.80 21.65 -2.89
CA GLU A 605 30.74 22.27 -1.97
C GLU A 605 31.26 21.23 -1.00
N PHE A 606 32.57 21.25 -0.71
CA PHE A 606 33.15 20.33 0.27
C PHE A 606 32.70 20.69 1.68
N VAL A 607 32.25 19.69 2.44
CA VAL A 607 31.78 19.90 3.82
C VAL A 607 32.83 19.41 4.81
N ARG A 608 33.19 18.12 4.73
CA ARG A 608 34.12 17.48 5.65
C ARG A 608 34.62 16.15 5.12
N GLU A 609 35.64 15.61 5.76
CA GLU A 609 35.98 14.20 5.59
C GLU A 609 34.91 13.32 6.25
N TYR A 610 34.49 12.28 5.53
CA TYR A 610 33.56 11.27 6.02
C TYR A 610 34.30 10.03 6.54
N LEU A 611 35.32 9.61 5.78
CA LEU A 611 36.31 8.61 6.17
C LEU A 611 37.69 9.22 5.90
N PRO A 612 38.59 9.31 6.89
CA PRO A 612 39.95 9.78 6.68
C PRO A 612 40.72 8.83 5.75
N VAL A 613 41.92 9.23 5.33
CA VAL A 613 42.79 8.36 4.53
C VAL A 613 43.13 7.10 5.31
N VAL A 614 42.79 5.95 4.73
CA VAL A 614 43.13 4.63 5.27
C VAL A 614 43.74 3.77 4.17
N GLY A 615 44.63 2.87 4.54
CA GLY A 615 45.18 1.84 3.67
C GLY A 615 45.20 0.51 4.41
N LEU A 616 45.38 -0.60 3.69
CA LEU A 616 45.63 -1.88 4.35
C LEU A 616 46.95 -1.78 5.09
N SER A 617 46.98 -2.17 6.37
CA SER A 617 48.25 -2.31 7.08
C SER A 617 49.11 -3.27 6.27
N ALA A 618 50.29 -2.81 5.83
CA ALA A 618 51.31 -3.74 5.37
C ALA A 618 51.51 -4.75 6.50
N ASN A 619 51.14 -6.02 6.28
CA ASN A 619 51.53 -7.09 7.19
C ASN A 619 53.05 -6.97 7.34
N ARG A 620 53.49 -6.46 8.50
CA ARG A 620 54.90 -6.48 8.89
C ARG A 620 55.23 -7.86 9.41
#